data_AF-A0A011PMN8-F1
#
_entry.id   AF-A0A011PMN8-F1
#
_cell.length_a   1.000
_cell.length_b   1.000
_cell.length_c   1.000
_cell.angle_alpha   90.00
_cell.angle_beta   90.00
_cell.angle_gamma   90.00
#
_symmetry.space_group_name_H-M   'P 1'
#
loop_
_entity.id
_entity.type
_entity.pdbx_description
1 polymer ?
#
loop_
_entity_poly.entity_id
_entity_poly.type
_entity_poly.pdbx_seq_one_letter_code
_entity_poly.pdbx_strand_id
1 'polypeptide(L)'
;MKAIFALLAFSFSSVASAACYIIYSPSNEVVWQGDSPPVAMNTLAIDNEVQKKVRKGHMVILIDSKAPCPAIDFTTPRKTMRQKAEEMKNS
;
A
#
# COMPACT_ATOMS: atom_id res chain seq x y z
N MET A 1 -31.15 -0.18 45.09
CA MET A 1 -30.51 0.88 44.30
C MET A 1 -29.57 0.22 43.30
N LYS A 2 -29.95 0.11 42.02
CA LYS A 2 -29.17 -0.58 40.98
C LYS A 2 -28.26 0.45 40.31
N ALA A 3 -26.96 0.42 40.62
CA ALA A 3 -25.98 1.27 39.96
C ALA A 3 -25.74 0.72 38.55
N ILE A 4 -26.13 1.52 37.56
CA ILE A 4 -25.92 1.28 36.13
C ILE A 4 -24.43 1.45 35.86
N PHE A 5 -23.67 0.35 35.87
CA PHE A 5 -22.31 0.32 35.35
C PHE A 5 -22.37 0.24 33.83
N ALA A 6 -22.66 1.39 33.19
CA ALA A 6 -22.47 1.57 31.75
C ALA A 6 -21.27 2.50 31.54
N LEU A 7 -20.08 2.05 31.94
CA LEU A 7 -18.84 2.77 31.71
C LEU A 7 -18.08 2.10 30.56
N LEU A 8 -18.06 2.83 29.44
CA LEU A 8 -16.89 2.95 28.57
C LEU A 8 -16.47 1.69 27.81
N ALA A 9 -17.35 1.24 26.91
CA ALA A 9 -16.86 0.76 25.62
C ALA A 9 -16.34 1.99 24.85
N PHE A 10 -15.14 2.47 25.19
CA PHE A 10 -14.38 3.36 24.32
C PHE A 10 -14.08 2.54 23.07
N SER A 11 -14.94 2.69 22.08
CA SER A 11 -14.75 2.20 20.73
C SER A 11 -13.46 2.83 20.20
N PHE A 12 -12.33 2.16 20.36
CA PHE A 12 -11.15 2.46 19.57
C PHE A 12 -11.49 2.08 18.13
N SER A 13 -12.21 2.97 17.46
CA SER A 13 -12.28 2.99 16.00
C SER A 13 -10.88 3.39 15.54
N SER A 14 -9.98 2.42 15.53
CA SER A 14 -8.85 2.40 14.62
C SER A 14 -9.46 2.39 13.23
N VAL A 15 -9.88 3.56 12.75
CA VAL A 15 -9.96 3.81 11.32
C VAL A 15 -8.49 3.89 10.90
N ALA A 16 -7.85 2.72 10.84
CA ALA A 16 -6.59 2.57 10.15
C ALA A 16 -6.88 3.07 8.75
N SER A 17 -6.38 4.25 8.43
CA SER A 17 -6.44 4.77 7.07
C SER A 17 -5.83 3.68 6.20
N ALA A 18 -6.66 3.03 5.38
CA ALA A 18 -6.24 1.99 4.45
C ALA A 18 -5.50 2.67 3.29
N ALA A 19 -4.31 3.17 3.59
CA ALA A 19 -3.37 3.68 2.63
C ALA A 19 -2.44 2.53 2.25
N CYS A 20 -2.48 2.13 0.98
CA CYS A 20 -1.59 1.14 0.42
C CYS A 20 -0.43 1.87 -0.26
N TYR A 21 0.75 1.75 0.32
CA TYR A 21 1.98 2.33 -0.20
C TYR A 21 2.63 1.33 -1.13
N ILE A 22 2.95 1.74 -2.35
CA ILE A 22 3.54 0.87 -3.37
C ILE A 22 4.76 1.56 -3.94
N ILE A 23 5.89 0.87 -4.00
CA ILE A 23 7.08 1.34 -4.72
C ILE A 23 7.24 0.52 -6.00
N TYR A 24 7.33 1.24 -7.12
CA TYR A 24 7.62 0.69 -8.43
C TYR A 24 9.09 0.88 -8.77
N SER A 25 9.67 -0.09 -9.48
CA SER A 25 10.95 0.02 -10.15
C SER A 25 10.85 0.95 -11.38
N PRO A 26 11.97 1.28 -12.02
CA PRO A 26 11.97 2.02 -13.28
C PRO A 26 11.28 1.26 -14.43
N SER A 27 11.20 -0.07 -14.35
CA SER A 27 10.48 -0.94 -15.28
C SER A 27 8.97 -1.04 -14.99
N ASN A 28 8.45 -0.23 -14.05
CA ASN A 28 7.06 -0.29 -13.55
C ASN A 28 6.71 -1.63 -12.90
N GLU A 29 7.68 -2.31 -12.30
CA GLU A 29 7.45 -3.52 -11.52
C GLU A 29 7.30 -3.15 -10.04
N VAL A 30 6.28 -3.69 -9.37
CA VAL A 30 6.12 -3.48 -7.92
C VAL A 30 7.25 -4.22 -7.20
N VAL A 31 8.09 -3.47 -6.49
CA VAL A 31 9.23 -4.01 -5.73
C VAL A 31 9.00 -3.99 -4.22
N TRP A 32 8.07 -3.16 -3.75
CA TRP A 32 7.67 -3.10 -2.35
C TRP A 32 6.23 -2.63 -2.22
N GLN A 33 5.53 -3.13 -1.20
CA GLN A 33 4.16 -2.76 -0.88
C GLN A 33 3.86 -2.96 0.60
N GLY A 34 3.02 -2.11 1.20
CA GLY A 34 2.53 -2.30 2.57
C GLY A 34 1.54 -1.24 3.04
N ASP A 35 0.90 -1.51 4.18
CA ASP A 35 -0.09 -0.63 4.81
C ASP A 35 0.53 0.55 5.60
N SER A 36 1.86 0.60 5.69
CA SER A 36 2.61 1.64 6.41
C SER A 36 3.67 2.24 5.50
N PRO A 37 3.92 3.55 5.56
CA PRO A 37 4.87 4.19 4.66
C PRO A 37 6.28 3.61 4.85
N PRO A 38 6.98 3.24 3.78
CA PRO A 38 8.33 2.66 3.84
C PRO A 38 9.41 3.70 4.14
N VAL A 39 9.06 4.99 4.06
CA VAL A 39 9.94 6.15 4.25
C VAL A 39 9.22 7.17 5.14
N ALA A 40 9.97 8.11 5.73
CA ALA A 40 9.37 9.16 6.53
C ALA A 40 8.52 10.10 5.65
N MET A 41 7.27 10.34 6.03
CA MET A 41 6.31 11.15 5.26
C MET A 41 6.30 12.64 5.65
N ASN A 42 7.15 13.03 6.61
CA ASN A 42 7.23 14.40 7.15
C ASN A 42 8.27 15.28 6.44
N THR A 43 8.71 14.90 5.24
CA THR A 43 9.69 15.63 4.43
C THR A 43 9.06 16.14 3.14
N LEU A 44 9.54 17.28 2.65
CA LEU A 44 9.14 17.82 1.35
C LEU A 44 9.76 17.05 0.17
N ALA A 45 10.79 16.23 0.42
CA ALA A 45 11.53 15.50 -0.60
C ALA A 45 11.35 13.98 -0.47
N ILE A 46 10.10 13.52 -0.46
CA ILE A 46 9.77 12.09 -0.32
C ILE A 46 10.43 11.25 -1.42
N ASP A 47 10.51 11.77 -2.65
CA ASP A 47 11.17 11.08 -3.76
C ASP A 47 12.63 10.74 -3.41
N ASN A 48 13.40 11.67 -2.83
CA ASN A 48 14.79 11.40 -2.44
C ASN A 48 14.91 10.26 -1.43
N GLU A 49 13.97 10.14 -0.49
CA GLU A 49 13.95 9.02 0.47
C GLU A 49 13.60 7.69 -0.21
N VAL A 50 12.68 7.73 -1.19
CA VAL A 50 12.34 6.56 -2.02
C VAL A 50 13.55 6.14 -2.87
N GLN A 51 14.27 7.09 -3.46
CA GLN A 51 15.48 6.84 -4.26
C GLN A 51 16.58 6.11 -3.48
N LYS A 52 16.68 6.34 -2.16
CA LYS A 52 17.64 5.63 -1.29
C LYS A 52 17.32 4.14 -1.15
N LYS A 53 16.03 3.77 -1.26
CA LYS A 53 15.57 2.38 -1.16
C LYS A 53 15.51 1.69 -2.51
N VAL A 54 14.97 2.38 -3.52
CA VAL A 54 14.79 1.86 -4.88
C VAL A 54 15.29 2.91 -5.86
N ARG A 55 16.47 2.69 -6.40
CA ARG A 55 17.11 3.61 -7.35
C ARG A 55 16.25 3.76 -8.61
N LYS A 56 15.95 5.02 -8.97
CA LYS A 56 15.04 5.41 -10.06
C LYS A 56 13.60 4.87 -9.91
N GLY A 57 13.24 4.38 -8.73
CA GLY A 57 11.88 3.95 -8.43
C GLY A 57 10.96 5.15 -8.18
N HIS A 58 9.67 4.89 -8.08
CA HIS A 58 8.69 5.89 -7.67
C HIS A 58 7.65 5.27 -6.75
N MET A 59 7.15 6.06 -5.80
CA MET A 59 6.15 5.62 -4.84
C MET A 59 4.77 6.13 -5.22
N VAL A 60 3.77 5.25 -5.12
CA VAL A 60 2.35 5.54 -5.30
C VAL A 60 1.65 5.23 -3.97
N ILE A 61 0.72 6.10 -3.59
CA ILE A 61 -0.10 5.93 -2.39
C ILE A 61 -1.55 5.78 -2.86
N LEU A 62 -2.11 4.59 -2.65
CA LEU A 62 -3.52 4.33 -2.92
C LEU A 62 -4.29 4.51 -1.62
N ILE A 63 -5.22 5.46 -1.60
CA ILE A 63 -6.09 5.70 -0.46
C ILE A 63 -7.46 5.16 -0.82
N ASP A 64 -7.74 3.92 -0.43
CA ASP A 64 -9.03 3.27 -0.66
C ASP A 64 -9.53 2.67 0.66
N SER A 65 -10.67 3.17 1.14
CA SER A 65 -11.28 2.72 2.39
C SER A 65 -11.88 1.31 2.31
N LYS A 66 -11.97 0.70 1.13
CA LYS A 66 -12.66 -0.58 0.89
C LYS A 66 -11.75 -1.77 0.61
N ALA A 67 -10.46 -1.57 0.33
CA ALA A 67 -9.56 -2.65 -0.07
C ALA A 67 -8.31 -2.72 0.83
N PRO A 68 -8.00 -3.88 1.45
CA PRO A 68 -6.72 -4.07 2.12
C PRO A 68 -5.58 -4.01 1.09
N CYS A 69 -4.39 -3.55 1.49
CA CYS A 69 -3.23 -3.54 0.60
C CYS A 69 -2.86 -4.99 0.26
N PRO A 70 -3.04 -5.45 -1.00
CA PRO A 70 -2.87 -6.86 -1.31
C PRO A 70 -1.41 -7.26 -1.12
N ALA A 71 -1.14 -8.38 -0.44
CA ALA A 71 0.23 -8.87 -0.30
C ALA A 71 0.85 -9.13 -1.69
N ILE A 72 2.12 -8.76 -1.87
CA ILE A 72 2.86 -9.15 -3.07
C ILE A 72 3.10 -10.65 -3.00
N ASP A 73 2.53 -11.38 -3.95
CA ASP A 73 2.90 -12.76 -4.19
C ASP A 73 4.23 -12.80 -4.97
N PHE A 74 5.29 -13.24 -4.30
CA PHE A 74 6.60 -13.47 -4.91
C PHE A 74 6.76 -14.90 -5.47
N THR A 75 5.78 -15.78 -5.25
CA THR A 75 5.81 -17.18 -5.70
C THR A 75 5.32 -17.34 -7.14
N THR A 76 4.46 -16.44 -7.60
CA THR A 76 4.05 -16.39 -9.00
C THR A 76 4.95 -15.44 -9.80
N PRO A 77 5.58 -15.90 -10.91
CA PRO A 77 6.31 -15.03 -11.81
C PRO A 77 5.39 -13.91 -12.32
N ARG A 78 5.78 -12.66 -12.07
CA ARG A 78 4.99 -11.51 -12.52
C ARG A 78 5.02 -11.45 -14.04
N LYS A 79 3.82 -11.42 -14.64
CA LYS A 79 3.67 -11.20 -16.07
C LYS A 79 4.07 -9.77 -16.42
N THR A 80 4.76 -9.61 -17.54
CA THR A 80 5.06 -8.30 -18.11
C THR A 80 3.76 -7.59 -18.52
N MET A 81 3.80 -6.26 -18.63
CA MET A 81 2.66 -5.48 -19.14
C MET A 81 2.17 -5.97 -20.51
N ARG A 82 3.11 -6.44 -21.36
CA ARG A 82 2.78 -7.03 -22.66
C ARG A 82 1.98 -8.32 -22.52
N GLN A 83 2.41 -9.25 -21.65
CA GLN A 83 1.71 -10.51 -21.41
C GLN A 83 0.29 -10.26 -20.85
N LYS A 84 0.14 -9.32 -19.91
CA LYS A 84 -1.19 -8.92 -19.43
C LYS A 84 -2.07 -8.33 -20.54
N ALA A 85 -1.51 -7.50 -21.42
CA ALA A 85 -2.25 -6.91 -22.53
C ALA A 85 -2.70 -7.98 -23.55
N GLU A 86 -1.89 -9.00 -23.79
CA GLU A 86 -2.25 -10.15 -24.65
C GLU A 86 -3.40 -10.98 -24.04
N GLU A 87 -3.44 -11.16 -22.72
CA GLU A 87 -4.55 -11.85 -22.04
C GLU A 87 -5.87 -11.09 -22.10
N MET A 88 -5.83 -9.76 -21.95
CA MET A 88 -7.03 -8.91 -22.07
C MET A 88 -7.60 -8.90 -23.49
N LYS A 89 -6.77 -9.11 -24.51
CA LYS A 89 -7.25 -9.24 -25.90
C LYS A 89 -7.94 -10.57 -26.17
N ASN A 90 -7.65 -11.59 -25.37
CA ASN A 90 -8.15 -12.95 -25.54
C ASN A 90 -9.26 -13.32 -24.54
N SER A 91 -9.74 -12.34 -23.75
CA SER A 91 -10.86 -12.47 -22.80
C SER A 91 -12.10 -11.75 -23.33
#